data_AF-A0A974AL11-F1
#
_entry.id   AF-A0A974AL11-F1
#
_cell.length_a   1.000
_cell.length_b   1.000
_cell.length_c   1.000
_cell.angle_alpha   90.00
_cell.angle_beta   90.00
_cell.angle_gamma   90.00
#
_symmetry.space_group_name_H-M   'P 1'
#
loop_
_entity.id
_entity.type
_entity.pdbx_description
1 polymer ?
#
loop_
_entity_poly.entity_id
_entity_poly.type
_entity_poly.pdbx_seq_one_letter_code
_entity_poly.pdbx_strand_id
1 'polypeptide(L)'
;MQVTDANNNPVSNAIVTLRVRPVAFSLGSGCTIDVDRNVPTQRATYCSEDSNANSSLDAGEDGKRVLTTVTTAGQCGVGSPTVYTGTSDGALTPQNSVAGSVPSTVTTDATGTAPFSLTYLKASAIWVVDKISATVSVNGTESGTSTIFQLPVTTADVTLPGTCHIPDSPFSY
;
A
#
# COMPACT_ATOMS: atom_id res chain seq x y z
N MET A 1 12.86 10.42 1.25
CA MET A 1 12.81 10.10 2.71
C MET A 1 14.06 10.62 3.39
N GLN A 2 14.05 10.84 4.71
CA GLN A 2 15.15 11.49 5.43
C GLN A 2 15.69 10.60 6.57
N VAL A 3 17.01 10.59 6.74
CA VAL A 3 17.72 9.90 7.82
C VAL A 3 18.49 10.92 8.66
N THR A 4 18.29 10.88 9.96
CA THR A 4 18.99 11.73 10.93
C THR A 4 19.57 10.90 12.07
N ASP A 5 20.62 11.41 12.72
CA ASP A 5 21.18 10.83 13.95
C ASP A 5 20.33 11.20 15.19
N ALA A 6 20.76 10.73 16.37
CA ALA A 6 20.07 10.99 17.64
C ALA A 6 20.01 12.48 18.03
N ASN A 7 20.84 13.33 17.41
CA ASN A 7 20.87 14.78 17.61
C ASN A 7 20.11 15.52 16.49
N ASN A 8 19.34 14.81 15.66
CA ASN A 8 18.65 15.32 14.47
C ASN A 8 19.56 15.89 13.38
N ASN A 9 20.85 15.51 13.34
CA ASN A 9 21.72 15.88 12.23
C ASN A 9 21.49 14.93 11.05
N PRO A 10 21.51 15.42 9.81
CA PRO A 10 21.37 14.57 8.63
C PRO A 10 22.54 13.58 8.53
N VAL A 11 22.23 12.32 8.22
CA VAL A 11 23.24 11.28 8.00
C VAL A 11 23.42 11.06 6.50
N SER A 12 24.58 11.44 5.98
CA SER A 12 24.97 11.22 4.58
C SER A 12 25.53 9.80 4.35
N ASN A 13 25.39 9.30 3.12
CA ASN A 13 25.88 7.99 2.67
C ASN A 13 25.29 6.79 3.44
N ALA A 14 24.16 6.97 4.13
CA ALA A 14 23.46 5.86 4.77
C ALA A 14 22.77 5.01 3.70
N ILE A 15 22.95 3.69 3.77
CA ILE A 15 22.23 2.74 2.93
C ILE A 15 20.88 2.47 3.56
N VAL A 16 19.82 2.83 2.83
CA VAL A 16 18.44 2.59 3.20
C VAL A 16 17.91 1.44 2.37
N THR A 17 17.35 0.42 3.02
CA THR A 17 16.60 -0.67 2.38
C THR A 17 15.14 -0.29 2.27
N LEU A 18 14.53 -0.48 1.10
CA LEU A 18 13.12 -0.18 0.84
C LEU A 18 12.33 -1.47 0.61
N ARG A 19 11.09 -1.49 1.08
CA ARG A 19 10.09 -2.51 0.75
C ARG A 19 8.75 -1.82 0.49
N VAL A 20 8.09 -2.19 -0.60
CA VAL A 20 6.70 -1.80 -0.87
C VAL A 20 5.83 -3.06 -0.89
N ARG A 21 4.61 -2.96 -0.36
CA ARG A 21 3.60 -4.02 -0.41
C ARG A 21 2.19 -3.43 -0.32
N PRO A 22 1.17 -4.11 -0.85
CA PRO A 22 -0.20 -3.74 -0.60
C PRO A 22 -0.58 -4.11 0.83
N VAL A 23 -1.36 -3.23 1.48
CA VAL A 23 -1.98 -3.46 2.79
C VAL A 23 -3.50 -3.46 2.73
N ALA A 24 -4.08 -2.84 1.70
CA ALA A 24 -5.50 -2.88 1.42
C ALA A 24 -5.77 -2.66 -0.08
N PHE A 25 -6.97 -2.98 -0.51
CA PHE A 25 -7.45 -2.80 -1.87
C PHE A 25 -8.88 -2.25 -1.86
N SER A 26 -9.30 -1.59 -2.94
CA SER A 26 -10.62 -0.97 -3.07
C SER A 26 -11.35 -1.51 -4.29
N LEU A 27 -12.67 -1.65 -4.17
CA LEU A 27 -13.57 -1.94 -5.27
C LEU A 27 -14.10 -0.64 -5.89
N GLY A 28 -14.51 -0.69 -7.14
CA GLY A 28 -15.06 0.47 -7.83
C GLY A 28 -14.96 0.41 -9.34
N SER A 29 -15.51 1.45 -9.96
CA SER A 29 -15.51 1.64 -11.40
C SER A 29 -15.33 3.12 -11.76
N GLY A 30 -14.80 3.40 -12.95
CA GLY A 30 -14.74 4.75 -13.50
C GLY A 30 -14.13 5.81 -12.57
N CYS A 31 -12.98 5.52 -11.96
CA CYS A 31 -12.25 6.40 -11.03
C CYS A 31 -13.01 6.71 -9.73
N THR A 32 -14.05 5.95 -9.43
CA THR A 32 -14.85 6.08 -8.21
C THR A 32 -14.74 4.80 -7.39
N ILE A 33 -14.36 4.95 -6.13
CA ILE A 33 -14.40 3.84 -5.17
C ILE A 33 -15.84 3.65 -4.73
N ASP A 34 -16.31 2.40 -4.82
CA ASP A 34 -17.65 2.04 -4.41
C ASP A 34 -17.83 2.17 -2.88
N VAL A 35 -19.08 2.17 -2.44
CA VAL A 35 -19.40 1.99 -1.02
C VAL A 35 -19.48 0.50 -0.68
N ASP A 36 -19.16 0.15 0.56
CA ASP A 36 -19.28 -1.23 1.03
C ASP A 36 -20.75 -1.69 0.98
N ARG A 37 -20.98 -2.93 0.54
CA ARG A 37 -22.34 -3.49 0.39
C ARG A 37 -23.08 -3.64 1.73
N ASN A 38 -22.37 -3.94 2.81
CA ASN A 38 -22.94 -4.20 4.12
C ASN A 38 -22.96 -2.92 4.99
N VAL A 39 -22.07 -1.96 4.70
CA VAL A 39 -21.91 -0.68 5.38
C VAL A 39 -21.86 0.46 4.37
N PRO A 40 -23.00 0.89 3.78
CA PRO A 40 -23.04 1.88 2.68
C PRO A 40 -22.51 3.28 3.03
N THR A 41 -22.19 3.53 4.30
CA THR A 41 -21.54 4.76 4.79
C THR A 41 -20.02 4.73 4.68
N GLN A 42 -19.43 3.58 4.32
CA GLN A 42 -17.98 3.38 4.19
C GLN A 42 -17.61 3.03 2.75
N ARG A 43 -16.37 3.34 2.37
CA ARG A 43 -15.79 2.92 1.09
C ARG A 43 -15.57 1.42 1.10
N ALA A 44 -15.76 0.76 -0.04
CA ALA A 44 -15.45 -0.66 -0.26
C ALA A 44 -13.94 -0.90 -0.33
N THR A 45 -13.23 -0.59 0.76
CA THR A 45 -11.79 -0.79 0.91
C THR A 45 -11.54 -1.88 1.94
N TYR A 46 -10.85 -2.94 1.54
CA TYR A 46 -10.61 -4.13 2.35
C TYR A 46 -9.13 -4.37 2.59
N CYS A 47 -8.78 -4.91 3.75
CA CYS A 47 -7.41 -5.35 4.01
C CYS A 47 -6.92 -6.36 2.98
N SER A 48 -5.62 -6.29 2.67
CA SER A 48 -4.92 -7.34 1.94
C SER A 48 -5.08 -8.67 2.65
N GLU A 49 -5.21 -9.75 1.88
CA GLU A 49 -5.26 -11.10 2.42
C GLU A 49 -3.93 -11.50 3.06
N ASP A 50 -2.80 -10.96 2.60
CA ASP A 50 -1.45 -11.15 3.17
C ASP A 50 -1.33 -10.46 4.54
N SER A 51 -1.93 -11.06 5.57
CA SER A 51 -2.17 -10.42 6.86
C SER A 51 -0.89 -10.29 7.69
N ASN A 52 0.04 -11.24 7.54
CA ASN A 52 1.32 -11.26 8.24
C ASN A 52 2.48 -10.72 7.39
N ALA A 53 2.22 -10.29 6.15
CA ALA A 53 3.21 -9.73 5.23
C ALA A 53 4.34 -10.69 4.85
N ASN A 54 4.07 -12.00 4.81
CA ASN A 54 5.03 -13.05 4.41
C ASN A 54 5.01 -13.35 2.90
N SER A 55 4.10 -12.70 2.16
CA SER A 55 3.95 -12.89 0.71
C SER A 55 3.49 -14.27 0.26
N SER A 56 2.80 -15.00 1.14
CA SER A 56 2.09 -16.24 0.83
C SER A 56 0.64 -16.17 1.30
N LEU A 57 -0.23 -16.88 0.59
CA LEU A 57 -1.62 -17.07 1.01
C LEU A 57 -1.65 -18.13 2.13
N ASP A 58 -1.98 -17.71 3.34
CA ASP A 58 -2.08 -18.60 4.50
C ASP A 58 -3.50 -19.15 4.68
N ALA A 59 -3.61 -20.22 5.48
CA ALA A 59 -4.89 -20.87 5.76
C ALA A 59 -5.89 -19.88 6.40
N GLY A 60 -7.02 -19.67 5.72
CA GLY A 60 -8.10 -18.79 6.20
C GLY A 60 -7.94 -17.31 5.82
N GLU A 61 -6.97 -16.96 4.99
CA GLU A 61 -6.85 -15.62 4.40
C GLU A 61 -7.69 -15.45 3.12
N ASP A 62 -7.79 -16.50 2.30
CA ASP A 62 -8.45 -16.45 0.99
C ASP A 62 -9.95 -16.11 1.07
N GLY A 63 -10.37 -15.10 0.33
CA GLY A 63 -11.74 -14.59 0.33
C GLY A 63 -12.13 -13.89 1.62
N LYS A 64 -11.18 -13.55 2.50
CA LYS A 64 -11.48 -12.79 3.71
C LYS A 64 -11.58 -11.30 3.38
N ARG A 65 -12.73 -10.68 3.64
CA ARG A 65 -12.96 -9.25 3.42
C ARG A 65 -13.08 -8.53 4.76
N VAL A 66 -12.04 -7.79 5.10
CA VAL A 66 -11.98 -7.00 6.33
C VAL A 66 -12.04 -5.53 5.96
N LEU A 67 -13.12 -4.86 6.32
CA LEU A 67 -13.34 -3.46 5.98
C LEU A 67 -12.30 -2.55 6.67
N THR A 68 -11.76 -1.60 5.93
CA THR A 68 -10.76 -0.64 6.43
C THR A 68 -10.84 0.69 5.69
N THR A 69 -9.98 1.64 6.06
CA THR A 69 -9.78 2.92 5.39
C THR A 69 -8.31 3.10 5.08
N VAL A 70 -7.95 4.07 4.24
CA VAL A 70 -6.53 4.40 3.97
C VAL A 70 -5.76 4.67 5.27
N THR A 71 -6.38 5.39 6.22
CA THR A 71 -5.77 5.74 7.51
C THR A 71 -5.56 4.54 8.44
N THR A 72 -6.47 3.56 8.39
CA THR A 72 -6.43 2.37 9.26
C THR A 72 -5.85 1.14 8.59
N ALA A 73 -5.51 1.19 7.29
CA ALA A 73 -4.96 0.05 6.54
C ALA A 73 -3.65 -0.49 7.13
N GLY A 74 -2.91 0.32 7.89
CA GLY A 74 -1.73 -0.14 8.63
C GLY A 74 -2.01 -1.13 9.75
N GLN A 75 -3.29 -1.26 10.15
CA GLN A 75 -3.77 -2.16 11.19
C GLN A 75 -4.37 -3.44 10.59
N CYS A 76 -4.29 -3.64 9.28
CA CYS A 76 -4.68 -4.89 8.67
C CYS A 76 -3.84 -6.05 9.25
N GLY A 77 -4.50 -7.15 9.62
CA GLY A 77 -3.90 -8.28 10.33
C GLY A 77 -3.88 -8.14 11.86
N VAL A 78 -4.22 -6.97 12.43
CA VAL A 78 -4.33 -6.76 13.88
C VAL A 78 -5.73 -6.30 14.28
N GLY A 79 -6.46 -7.16 15.00
CA GLY A 79 -7.70 -6.78 15.69
C GLY A 79 -8.85 -6.26 14.80
N SER A 80 -8.92 -6.63 13.53
CA SER A 80 -9.98 -6.17 12.63
C SER A 80 -11.27 -7.00 12.80
N PRO A 81 -12.38 -6.43 13.33
CA PRO A 81 -13.46 -7.22 13.92
C PRO A 81 -14.59 -7.60 12.94
N THR A 82 -14.73 -6.90 11.81
CA THR A 82 -15.76 -7.22 10.82
C THR A 82 -15.13 -7.94 9.64
N VAL A 83 -15.46 -9.22 9.54
CA VAL A 83 -15.01 -10.11 8.48
C VAL A 83 -16.22 -10.52 7.66
N TYR A 84 -16.15 -10.29 6.36
CA TYR A 84 -17.11 -10.83 5.40
C TYR A 84 -16.43 -11.86 4.49
N THR A 85 -17.26 -12.68 3.86
CA THR A 85 -16.81 -13.65 2.85
C THR A 85 -16.89 -13.01 1.47
N GLY A 86 -15.78 -13.12 0.76
CA GLY A 86 -15.58 -12.65 -0.59
C GLY A 86 -15.24 -13.78 -1.57
N THR A 87 -14.67 -13.41 -2.70
CA THR A 87 -14.15 -14.31 -3.73
C THR A 87 -12.92 -15.04 -3.18
N SER A 88 -12.98 -16.38 -3.17
CA SER A 88 -11.81 -17.24 -2.93
C SER A 88 -11.34 -17.83 -4.25
N ASP A 89 -10.10 -17.55 -4.64
CA ASP A 89 -9.52 -17.96 -5.92
C ASP A 89 -8.17 -18.69 -5.79
N GLY A 90 -7.72 -18.95 -4.55
CA GLY A 90 -6.45 -19.59 -4.27
C GLY A 90 -5.24 -18.68 -4.50
N ALA A 91 -5.43 -17.36 -4.64
CA ALA A 91 -4.37 -16.37 -4.74
C ALA A 91 -4.53 -15.25 -3.70
N LEU A 92 -3.43 -14.56 -3.38
CA LEU A 92 -3.48 -13.36 -2.56
C LEU A 92 -4.26 -12.25 -3.27
N THR A 93 -5.25 -11.69 -2.59
CA THR A 93 -5.97 -10.48 -2.98
C THR A 93 -5.58 -9.31 -2.09
N PRO A 94 -4.86 -8.30 -2.62
CA PRO A 94 -4.23 -8.28 -3.93
C PRO A 94 -2.89 -9.04 -3.94
N GLN A 95 -2.41 -9.41 -5.12
CA GLN A 95 -1.07 -9.95 -5.29
C GLN A 95 -0.01 -8.91 -4.92
N ASN A 96 1.09 -9.30 -4.30
CA ASN A 96 2.13 -8.36 -3.86
C ASN A 96 2.73 -7.50 -4.99
N SER A 97 2.72 -7.99 -6.24
CA SER A 97 3.23 -7.26 -7.41
C SER A 97 2.39 -6.01 -7.78
N VAL A 98 1.12 -5.93 -7.35
CA VAL A 98 0.27 -4.79 -7.75
C VAL A 98 0.68 -3.47 -7.09
N ALA A 99 1.43 -3.55 -6.00
CA ALA A 99 2.02 -2.40 -5.30
C ALA A 99 3.11 -1.69 -6.11
N GLY A 100 3.52 -2.28 -7.23
CA GLY A 100 4.59 -1.75 -8.06
C GLY A 100 5.97 -2.06 -7.50
N SER A 101 6.92 -1.17 -7.76
CA SER A 101 8.34 -1.41 -7.52
C SER A 101 9.05 -0.15 -7.03
N VAL A 102 9.97 -0.37 -6.10
CA VAL A 102 10.94 0.61 -5.62
C VAL A 102 12.34 -0.02 -5.74
N PRO A 103 13.42 0.77 -5.85
CA PRO A 103 14.76 0.24 -5.70
C PRO A 103 14.92 -0.51 -4.38
N SER A 104 15.63 -1.64 -4.36
CA SER A 104 15.87 -2.40 -3.12
C SER A 104 16.61 -1.59 -2.07
N THR A 105 17.52 -0.72 -2.52
CA THR A 105 18.28 0.18 -1.66
C THR A 105 18.44 1.54 -2.30
N VAL A 106 18.52 2.58 -1.47
CA VAL A 106 18.93 3.93 -1.86
C VAL A 106 19.92 4.51 -0.86
N THR A 107 20.71 5.47 -1.29
CA THR A 107 21.75 6.10 -0.47
C THR A 107 21.37 7.54 -0.18
N THR A 108 21.53 7.98 1.06
CA THR A 108 21.27 9.38 1.43
C THR A 108 22.34 10.32 0.92
N ASP A 109 21.91 11.52 0.51
CA ASP A 109 22.79 12.62 0.13
C ASP A 109 23.31 13.41 1.36
N ALA A 110 24.03 14.51 1.10
CA ALA A 110 24.58 15.38 2.15
C ALA A 110 23.52 16.00 3.08
N THR A 111 22.25 16.04 2.67
CA THR A 111 21.11 16.51 3.49
C THR A 111 20.43 15.38 4.26
N GLY A 112 20.97 14.16 4.20
CA GLY A 112 20.37 12.97 4.80
C GLY A 112 19.14 12.49 4.03
N THR A 113 18.92 12.99 2.81
CA THR A 113 17.75 12.64 2.00
C THR A 113 18.11 11.55 1.00
N ALA A 114 17.29 10.50 0.94
CA ALA A 114 17.36 9.50 -0.12
C ALA A 114 16.09 9.61 -1.00
N PRO A 115 16.21 10.15 -2.23
CA PRO A 115 15.12 10.13 -3.20
C PRO A 115 15.00 8.74 -3.83
N PHE A 116 13.76 8.35 -4.14
CA PHE A 116 13.48 7.17 -4.95
C PHE A 116 12.18 7.39 -5.71
N SER A 117 12.00 6.61 -6.79
CA SER A 117 10.74 6.57 -7.53
C SER A 117 10.00 5.27 -7.22
N LEU A 118 8.69 5.38 -7.02
CA LEU A 118 7.78 4.24 -7.03
C LEU A 118 7.18 4.13 -8.43
N THR A 119 7.32 2.96 -9.06
CA THR A 119 6.72 2.68 -10.37
C THR A 119 5.68 1.58 -10.22
N TYR A 120 4.44 1.87 -10.59
CA TYR A 120 3.30 0.97 -10.48
C TYR A 120 2.45 1.02 -11.75
N LEU A 121 1.61 0.00 -11.95
CA LEU A 121 0.70 -0.04 -13.08
C LEU A 121 -0.41 1.00 -12.89
N LYS A 122 -0.81 1.65 -13.98
CA LYS A 122 -1.98 2.53 -13.98
C LYS A 122 -3.26 1.82 -13.48
N ALA A 123 -3.38 0.52 -13.74
CA ALA A 123 -4.48 -0.31 -13.28
C ALA A 123 -4.47 -0.59 -11.76
N SER A 124 -3.40 -0.24 -11.03
CA SER A 124 -3.35 -0.30 -9.56
C SER A 124 -3.71 1.04 -8.90
N ALA A 125 -3.61 2.14 -9.65
CA ALA A 125 -3.88 3.48 -9.16
C ALA A 125 -5.31 3.56 -8.62
N ILE A 126 -5.53 4.32 -7.53
CA ILE A 126 -6.78 4.39 -6.74
C ILE A 126 -7.28 3.05 -6.14
N TRP A 127 -6.95 1.89 -6.71
CA TRP A 127 -7.45 0.60 -6.23
C TRP A 127 -6.60 -0.04 -5.15
N VAL A 128 -5.34 0.35 -5.00
CA VAL A 128 -4.41 -0.24 -4.02
C VAL A 128 -3.99 0.79 -2.98
N VAL A 129 -3.96 0.36 -1.72
CA VAL A 129 -3.35 1.08 -0.60
C VAL A 129 -2.08 0.36 -0.22
N ASP A 130 -0.96 1.06 -0.38
CA ASP A 130 0.37 0.51 -0.16
C ASP A 130 0.97 0.97 1.16
N LYS A 131 1.85 0.12 1.67
CA LYS A 131 2.80 0.44 2.72
C LYS A 131 4.20 0.42 2.13
N ILE A 132 4.88 1.57 2.17
CA ILE A 132 6.33 1.65 1.94
C ILE A 132 7.01 1.63 3.30
N SER A 133 7.88 0.66 3.50
CA SER A 133 8.76 0.54 4.65
C SER A 133 10.19 0.86 4.23
N ALA A 134 10.88 1.61 5.08
CA ALA A 134 12.29 1.88 4.91
C ALA A 134 13.04 1.55 6.20
N THR A 135 14.13 0.81 6.07
CA THR A 135 15.03 0.48 7.19
C THR A 135 16.43 0.95 6.89
N VAL A 136 17.12 1.43 7.92
CA VAL A 136 18.49 1.92 7.83
C VAL A 136 19.25 1.46 9.07
N SER A 137 20.49 1.04 8.88
CA SER A 137 21.41 0.80 10.00
C SER A 137 22.46 1.90 10.02
N VAL A 138 22.52 2.65 11.13
CA VAL A 138 23.53 3.68 11.36
C VAL A 138 24.15 3.45 12.73
N ASN A 139 25.48 3.33 12.79
CA ASN A 139 26.25 3.17 14.03
C ASN A 139 25.76 2.04 14.96
N GLY A 140 25.35 0.90 14.40
CA GLY A 140 24.92 -0.27 15.16
C GLY A 140 23.46 -0.23 15.64
N THR A 141 22.70 0.83 15.31
CA THR A 141 21.26 0.90 15.55
C THR A 141 20.53 0.76 14.22
N GLU A 142 19.57 -0.17 14.17
CA GLU A 142 18.61 -0.24 13.06
C GLU A 142 17.39 0.64 13.39
N SER A 143 17.05 1.54 12.48
CA SER A 143 15.84 2.36 12.55
C SER A 143 14.97 2.08 11.34
N GLY A 144 13.66 2.01 11.57
CA GLY A 144 12.68 1.71 10.54
C GLY A 144 11.50 2.68 10.61
N THR A 145 11.00 3.08 9.45
CA THR A 145 9.77 3.84 9.33
C THR A 145 8.91 3.28 8.20
N SER A 146 7.62 3.59 8.23
CA SER A 146 6.73 3.25 7.13
C SER A 146 5.69 4.32 6.89
N THR A 147 5.29 4.48 5.64
CA THR A 147 4.17 5.33 5.25
C THR A 147 3.12 4.49 4.52
N ILE A 148 1.87 4.87 4.70
CA ILE A 148 0.71 4.21 4.10
C ILE A 148 -0.06 5.24 3.31
N PHE A 149 -0.35 4.91 2.06
CA PHE A 149 -1.05 5.80 1.16
C PHE A 149 -1.75 5.01 0.08
N GLN A 150 -2.79 5.61 -0.47
CA GLN A 150 -3.44 5.08 -1.67
C GLN A 150 -2.61 5.46 -2.89
N LEU A 151 -2.41 4.51 -3.81
CA LEU A 151 -1.63 4.77 -5.02
C LEU A 151 -2.24 5.95 -5.79
N PRO A 152 -1.45 7.01 -6.05
CA PRO A 152 -1.98 8.23 -6.61
C PRO A 152 -2.36 8.03 -8.09
N VAL A 153 -3.21 8.91 -8.57
CA VAL A 153 -3.62 9.00 -9.96
C VAL A 153 -3.09 10.30 -10.55
N THR A 154 -2.73 10.33 -11.82
CA THR A 154 -2.33 11.59 -12.45
C THR A 154 -3.58 12.40 -12.81
N THR A 155 -3.46 13.73 -12.85
CA THR A 155 -4.56 14.60 -13.30
C THR A 155 -4.96 14.34 -14.75
N ALA A 156 -4.03 13.86 -15.58
CA ALA A 156 -4.31 13.43 -16.95
C ALA A 156 -5.16 12.15 -17.01
N ASP A 157 -5.08 11.30 -15.98
CA ASP A 157 -5.90 10.09 -15.89
C ASP A 157 -7.32 10.36 -15.39
N VAL A 158 -7.50 11.50 -14.72
CA VAL A 158 -8.74 11.94 -14.07
C VAL A 158 -9.02 13.39 -14.44
N THR A 159 -9.39 13.63 -15.71
CA THR A 159 -9.94 14.93 -16.10
C THR A 159 -11.39 15.00 -15.65
N LEU A 160 -11.75 15.94 -14.76
CA LEU A 160 -13.14 16.19 -14.38
C LEU A 160 -13.60 17.60 -14.84
N PRO A 161 -14.82 17.76 -15.39
CA PRO A 161 -15.81 16.70 -15.67
C PRO A 161 -15.45 15.99 -16.99
N GLY A 162 -15.00 14.75 -16.93
CA GLY A 162 -14.42 14.10 -18.10
C GLY A 162 -14.12 12.62 -17.92
N THR A 163 -13.48 12.05 -18.93
CA THR A 163 -13.23 10.62 -19.11
C THR A 163 -12.27 10.09 -18.06
N CYS A 164 -12.72 9.09 -17.29
CA CYS A 164 -11.80 8.30 -16.47
C CYS A 164 -10.97 7.40 -17.39
N HIS A 165 -9.65 7.56 -17.35
CA HIS A 165 -8.74 6.73 -18.13
C HIS A 165 -8.12 5.58 -17.33
N ILE A 166 -8.56 5.40 -16.07
CA ILE A 166 -8.17 4.30 -15.21
C ILE A 166 -9.20 3.17 -15.43
N PRO A 167 -8.76 1.92 -15.63
CA PRO A 167 -9.68 0.80 -15.68
C PRO A 167 -10.42 0.62 -14.34
N ASP A 168 -11.53 -0.09 -14.37
CA ASP A 168 -12.25 -0.48 -13.15
C ASP A 168 -11.34 -1.31 -12.22
N SER A 169 -11.74 -1.40 -10.95
CA SER A 169 -10.98 -2.19 -9.98
C SER A 169 -10.84 -3.63 -10.48
N PRO A 170 -9.61 -4.19 -10.50
CA PRO A 170 -9.40 -5.58 -10.90
C PRO A 170 -9.80 -6.57 -9.80
N PHE A 171 -10.19 -6.08 -8.63
CA PHE A 171 -10.53 -6.91 -7.48
C PHE A 171 -12.03 -7.17 -7.43
N SER A 172 -12.40 -8.36 -6.97
CA SER A 172 -13.79 -8.72 -6.73
C SER A 172 -14.06 -8.85 -5.25
N TYR A 173 -15.30 -8.54 -4.87
CA TYR A 173 -15.79 -8.83 -3.53
C TYR A 173 -15.78 -10.32 -3.31
#